data_AF-A0A2L1GKB1-F1
#
_entry.id   AF-A0A2L1GKB1-F1
#
_cell.length_a   1.000
_cell.length_b   1.000
_cell.length_c   1.000
_cell.angle_alpha   90.00
_cell.angle_beta   90.00
_cell.angle_gamma   90.00
#
_symmetry.space_group_name_H-M   'P 1'
#
loop_
_entity.id
_entity.type
_entity.pdbx_description
1 polymer ?
#
loop_
_entity_poly.entity_id
_entity_poly.type
_entity_poly.pdbx_seq_one_letter_code
_entity_poly.pdbx_strand_id
1 'polypeptide(L)'
;MDTPDFLGDDPRLAAFSEGVDSAEKLLATDPAASAVRSRSVMEQIIRWIYEVDGSLRQPPENTLAGLLHSAGFRQILRSELWRRLVGIHTLGNTAAHSAGPIPRTQAEEAIGALRELLRFAEKRYLHQEAAAPTPPAAEWREAPSTRNTAIVQARGGSLLGRVLRSTGKGAVLVLILIALFFALAHFEPTRPTVRRLWAKTRLWVPSLPENPASIIETDRGETVRCWQGPDGKKIYGNVQPADGRFKPCK
;
A
#
# COMPACT_ATOMS: atom_id res chain seq x y z
N MET A 1 -10.89 -15.45 -20.45
CA MET A 1 -9.45 -15.11 -20.39
C MET A 1 -9.38 -13.92 -19.45
N ASP A 2 -9.25 -14.26 -18.17
CA ASP A 2 -9.23 -13.35 -17.04
C ASP A 2 -7.79 -12.92 -16.77
N THR A 3 -7.57 -11.63 -16.57
CA THR A 3 -6.33 -11.13 -15.95
C THR A 3 -6.72 -10.42 -14.66
N PRO A 4 -6.19 -10.85 -13.49
CA PRO A 4 -6.41 -10.15 -12.24
C PRO A 4 -5.72 -8.79 -12.27
N ASP A 5 -6.47 -7.79 -11.87
CA ASP A 5 -6.11 -6.38 -11.75
C ASP A 5 -5.98 -6.09 -10.25
N PHE A 6 -4.83 -6.37 -9.65
CA PHE A 6 -4.59 -6.04 -8.24
C PHE A 6 -3.08 -5.94 -8.03
N LEU A 7 -2.50 -4.75 -8.26
CA LEU A 7 -1.22 -4.23 -7.72
C LEU A 7 -0.67 -3.03 -8.56
N GLY A 8 -1.33 -2.66 -9.67
CA GLY A 8 -0.88 -1.61 -10.59
C GLY A 8 -1.06 -0.13 -10.16
N ASP A 9 -1.84 0.15 -9.12
CA ASP A 9 -2.33 1.52 -8.83
C ASP A 9 -1.98 2.03 -7.41
N ASP A 10 -0.74 1.89 -6.91
CA ASP A 10 -0.36 2.68 -5.72
C ASP A 10 -0.22 4.16 -6.16
N PRO A 11 -1.12 5.07 -5.74
CA PRO A 11 -1.10 6.47 -6.18
C PRO A 11 0.20 7.20 -5.79
N ARG A 12 0.96 6.66 -4.82
CA ARG A 12 2.25 7.22 -4.42
C ARG A 12 3.32 7.08 -5.50
N LEU A 13 3.23 6.07 -6.37
CA LEU A 13 4.17 5.94 -7.49
C LEU A 13 3.97 7.02 -8.54
N ALA A 14 2.72 7.36 -8.83
CA ALA A 14 2.41 8.52 -9.67
C ALA A 14 3.01 9.79 -9.05
N ALA A 15 2.86 9.98 -7.73
CA ALA A 15 3.47 11.10 -7.03
C ALA A 15 5.02 11.09 -7.06
N PHE A 16 5.65 9.91 -6.99
CA PHE A 16 7.10 9.80 -7.15
C PHE A 16 7.54 10.15 -8.56
N SER A 17 6.85 9.64 -9.57
CA SER A 17 7.09 9.96 -10.99
C SER A 17 6.98 11.46 -11.25
N GLU A 18 5.91 12.10 -10.78
CA GLU A 18 5.75 13.56 -10.82
C GLU A 18 6.88 14.29 -10.08
N GLY A 19 7.34 13.71 -8.96
CA GLY A 19 8.50 14.19 -8.23
C GLY A 19 9.79 14.17 -9.06
N VAL A 20 10.03 13.07 -9.79
CA VAL A 20 11.17 12.93 -10.71
C VAL A 20 11.07 13.93 -11.85
N ASP A 21 9.89 14.06 -12.48
CA ASP A 21 9.65 15.01 -13.57
C ASP A 21 9.83 16.45 -13.11
N SER A 22 9.41 16.76 -11.89
CA SER A 22 9.66 18.08 -11.28
C SER A 22 11.15 18.35 -11.08
N ALA A 23 11.95 17.35 -10.69
CA ALA A 23 13.39 17.51 -10.57
C ALA A 23 14.04 17.79 -11.93
N GLU A 24 13.62 17.06 -12.97
CA GLU A 24 14.11 17.28 -14.33
C GLU A 24 13.74 18.65 -14.88
N LYS A 25 12.52 19.14 -14.62
CA LYS A 25 12.12 20.50 -15.02
C LYS A 25 13.00 21.56 -14.36
N LEU A 26 13.35 21.38 -13.09
CA LEU A 26 14.23 22.29 -12.35
C LEU A 26 15.66 22.31 -12.90
N LEU A 27 16.16 21.20 -13.44
CA LEU A 27 17.52 21.10 -13.97
C LEU A 27 17.84 22.19 -15.01
N ALA A 28 16.85 22.59 -15.82
CA ALA A 28 17.02 23.60 -16.86
C ALA A 28 17.23 25.01 -16.30
N THR A 29 16.66 25.30 -15.14
CA THR A 29 16.65 26.64 -14.53
C THR A 29 17.58 26.77 -13.34
N ASP A 30 17.64 25.74 -12.50
CA ASP A 30 18.39 25.72 -11.25
C ASP A 30 18.83 24.27 -10.91
N PRO A 31 20.08 23.91 -11.25
CA PRO A 31 20.67 22.62 -10.91
C PRO A 31 20.72 22.33 -9.39
N ALA A 32 20.84 23.36 -8.54
CA ALA A 32 20.85 23.18 -7.09
C ALA A 32 19.46 22.80 -6.58
N ALA A 33 18.41 23.50 -7.03
CA ALA A 33 17.03 23.14 -6.72
C ALA A 33 16.67 21.73 -7.24
N SER A 34 17.17 21.37 -8.43
CA SER A 34 17.03 20.01 -8.97
C SER A 34 17.66 18.95 -8.05
N ALA A 35 18.86 19.20 -7.52
CA ALA A 35 19.55 18.30 -6.59
C ALA A 35 18.79 18.16 -5.25
N VAL A 36 18.32 19.27 -4.69
CA VAL A 36 17.49 19.26 -3.47
C VAL A 36 16.20 18.46 -3.70
N ARG A 37 15.50 18.71 -4.81
CA ARG A 37 14.28 17.97 -5.16
C ARG A 37 14.56 16.49 -5.34
N SER A 38 15.67 16.13 -5.97
CA SER A 38 16.09 14.74 -6.19
C SER A 38 16.29 14.00 -4.86
N ARG A 39 16.93 14.65 -3.88
CA ARG A 39 17.09 14.10 -2.52
C ARG A 39 15.74 13.89 -1.83
N SER A 40 14.83 14.87 -1.90
CA SER A 40 13.51 14.76 -1.28
C SER A 40 12.66 13.65 -1.89
N VAL A 41 12.70 13.45 -3.21
CA VAL A 41 11.97 12.36 -3.87
C VAL A 41 12.60 11.00 -3.56
N MET A 42 13.94 10.92 -3.57
CA MET A 42 14.65 9.71 -3.14
C MET A 42 14.25 9.30 -1.72
N GLU A 43 14.17 10.25 -0.79
CA GLU A 43 13.75 9.97 0.59
C GLU A 43 12.35 9.38 0.65
N GLN A 44 11.39 9.96 -0.09
CA GLN A 44 10.02 9.47 -0.13
C GLN A 44 9.95 8.04 -0.70
N ILE A 45 10.69 7.75 -1.77
CA ILE A 45 10.76 6.40 -2.35
C ILE A 45 11.37 5.41 -1.36
N ILE A 46 12.49 5.76 -0.72
CA ILE A 46 13.15 4.86 0.24
C ILE A 46 12.23 4.59 1.44
N ARG A 47 11.59 5.62 1.99
CA ARG A 47 10.62 5.45 3.09
C ARG A 47 9.49 4.51 2.68
N TRP A 48 8.94 4.68 1.49
CA TRP A 48 7.93 3.78 0.94
C TRP A 48 8.43 2.34 0.78
N ILE A 49 9.65 2.12 0.28
CA ILE A 49 10.26 0.78 0.20
C ILE A 49 10.27 0.11 1.57
N TYR A 50 10.64 0.86 2.61
CA TYR A 50 10.63 0.36 3.99
C TYR A 50 9.23 0.13 4.59
N GLU A 51 8.20 0.79 4.06
CA GLU A 51 6.81 0.56 4.46
C GLU A 51 6.26 -0.72 3.83
N VAL A 52 6.62 -1.01 2.58
CA VAL A 52 6.06 -2.15 1.83
C VAL A 52 6.92 -3.42 1.96
N ASP A 53 8.22 -3.30 2.17
CA ASP A 53 9.13 -4.42 2.31
C ASP A 53 9.26 -4.86 3.78
N GLY A 54 8.43 -5.80 4.19
CA GLY A 54 8.46 -6.38 5.53
C GLY A 54 9.75 -7.12 5.90
N SER A 55 10.66 -7.36 4.95
CA SER A 55 11.99 -7.95 5.24
C SER A 55 13.01 -6.92 5.72
N LEU A 56 12.76 -5.62 5.50
CA LEU A 56 13.65 -4.56 5.91
C LEU A 56 13.40 -4.18 7.38
N ARG A 57 14.43 -4.35 8.21
CA ARG A 57 14.41 -3.85 9.58
C ARG A 57 14.65 -2.34 9.59
N GLN A 58 13.72 -1.60 10.17
CA GLN A 58 13.87 -0.16 10.42
C GLN A 58 15.12 0.11 11.29
N PRO A 59 16.03 1.00 10.86
CA PRO A 59 17.17 1.42 11.68
C PRO A 59 16.70 2.26 12.88
N PRO A 60 17.49 2.35 13.96
CA PRO A 60 17.15 3.18 15.12
C PRO A 60 16.96 4.66 14.77
N GLU A 61 17.76 5.16 13.82
CA GLU A 61 17.66 6.51 13.30
C GLU A 61 16.83 6.52 12.02
N ASN A 62 15.64 7.13 12.06
CA ASN A 62 14.75 7.27 10.91
C ASN A 62 15.13 8.46 10.00
N THR A 63 16.44 8.67 9.81
CA THR A 63 16.99 9.67 8.88
C THR A 63 17.23 9.04 7.52
N LEU A 64 17.24 9.85 6.45
CA LEU A 64 17.59 9.35 5.11
C LEU A 64 18.94 8.64 5.09
N ALA A 65 19.94 9.15 5.81
CA ALA A 65 21.25 8.52 5.94
C ALA A 65 21.15 7.15 6.64
N GLY A 66 20.40 7.06 7.76
CA GLY A 66 20.19 5.81 8.49
C GLY A 66 19.54 4.73 7.62
N LEU A 67 18.51 5.09 6.86
CA LEU A 67 17.83 4.19 5.92
C LEU A 67 18.77 3.74 4.79
N LEU A 68 19.44 4.70 4.14
CA LEU A 68 20.32 4.46 2.99
C LEU A 68 21.53 3.59 3.33
N HIS A 69 22.07 3.72 4.54
CA HIS A 69 23.27 2.99 4.96
C HIS A 69 22.99 1.68 5.68
N SER A 70 21.72 1.33 5.94
CA SER A 70 21.38 0.06 6.60
C SER A 70 21.86 -1.16 5.81
N ALA A 71 22.17 -2.24 6.52
CA ALA A 71 22.62 -3.48 5.89
C ALA A 71 21.53 -4.09 4.98
N GLY A 72 20.28 -4.13 5.43
CA GLY A 72 19.18 -4.70 4.66
C GLY A 72 18.92 -3.95 3.36
N PHE A 73 18.88 -2.62 3.41
CA PHE A 73 18.65 -1.80 2.22
C PHE A 73 19.81 -1.91 1.20
N ARG A 74 21.05 -1.98 1.68
CA ARG A 74 22.22 -2.21 0.81
C ARG A 74 22.18 -3.56 0.11
N GLN A 75 21.65 -4.59 0.75
CA GLN A 75 21.60 -5.95 0.19
C GLN A 75 20.59 -6.11 -0.94
N ILE A 76 19.50 -5.32 -0.93
CA ILE A 76 18.47 -5.40 -1.99
C ILE A 76 18.86 -4.60 -3.25
N LEU A 77 19.82 -3.69 -3.15
CA LEU A 77 20.28 -2.86 -4.27
C LEU A 77 21.58 -3.39 -4.90
N ARG A 78 21.76 -3.11 -6.19
CA ARG A 78 23.07 -3.25 -6.83
C ARG A 78 24.04 -2.22 -6.24
N SER A 79 25.28 -2.62 -5.97
CA SER A 79 26.30 -1.74 -5.36
C SER A 79 26.52 -0.43 -6.12
N GLU A 80 26.39 -0.45 -7.45
CA GLU A 80 26.51 0.75 -8.28
C GLU A 80 25.35 1.73 -8.08
N LEU A 81 24.11 1.24 -8.07
CA LEU A 81 22.94 2.08 -7.82
C LEU A 81 23.04 2.69 -6.42
N TRP A 82 23.38 1.89 -5.41
CA TRP A 82 23.55 2.37 -4.04
C TRP A 82 24.58 3.51 -3.94
N ARG A 83 25.75 3.40 -4.60
CA ARG A 83 26.75 4.49 -4.63
C ARG A 83 26.18 5.78 -5.22
N ARG A 84 25.39 5.66 -6.29
CA ARG A 84 24.77 6.82 -6.94
C ARG A 84 23.70 7.47 -6.06
N LEU A 85 22.95 6.70 -5.28
CA LEU A 85 22.01 7.23 -4.27
C LEU A 85 22.74 7.96 -3.13
N VAL A 86 23.90 7.46 -2.69
CA VAL A 86 24.77 8.21 -1.77
C VAL A 86 25.23 9.53 -2.42
N GLY A 87 25.51 9.52 -3.72
CA GLY A 87 25.76 10.73 -4.51
C GLY A 87 24.61 11.74 -4.42
N ILE A 88 23.36 11.31 -4.64
CA ILE A 88 22.17 12.17 -4.50
C ILE A 88 22.09 12.76 -3.09
N HIS A 89 22.30 11.95 -2.05
CA HIS A 89 22.24 12.39 -0.66
C HIS A 89 23.25 13.51 -0.38
N THR A 90 24.51 13.31 -0.79
CA THR A 90 25.58 14.28 -0.60
C THR A 90 25.35 15.55 -1.43
N LEU A 91 25.00 15.40 -2.71
CA LEU A 91 24.76 16.53 -3.61
C LEU A 91 23.59 17.41 -3.14
N GLY A 92 22.48 16.78 -2.73
CA GLY A 92 21.31 17.50 -2.22
C GLY A 92 21.57 18.20 -0.88
N ASN A 93 22.39 17.61 0.00
CA ASN A 93 22.83 18.28 1.24
C ASN A 93 23.70 19.51 0.94
N THR A 94 24.67 19.37 0.04
CA THR A 94 25.51 20.49 -0.40
C THR A 94 24.65 21.59 -1.03
N ALA A 95 23.71 21.24 -1.91
CA ALA A 95 22.83 22.20 -2.56
C ALA A 95 21.90 22.94 -1.56
N ALA A 96 21.48 22.29 -0.49
CA ALA A 96 20.60 22.90 0.52
C ALA A 96 21.33 23.80 1.53
N HIS A 97 22.59 23.50 1.83
CA HIS A 97 23.31 24.12 2.95
C HIS A 97 24.57 24.89 2.54
N SER A 98 25.07 24.70 1.32
CA SER A 98 26.27 25.37 0.82
C SER A 98 25.90 26.37 -0.26
N ALA A 99 26.55 27.53 -0.26
CA ALA A 99 26.38 28.56 -1.31
C ALA A 99 27.16 28.26 -2.60
N GLY A 100 27.74 27.06 -2.73
CA GLY A 100 28.57 26.67 -3.87
C GLY A 100 27.74 26.25 -5.09
N PRO A 101 28.21 26.54 -6.32
CA PRO A 101 27.48 26.16 -7.53
C PRO A 101 27.44 24.64 -7.70
N ILE A 102 26.27 24.11 -8.06
CA ILE A 102 26.08 22.69 -8.40
C ILE A 102 26.25 22.52 -9.92
N PRO A 103 27.22 21.70 -10.39
CA PRO A 103 27.36 21.43 -11.81
C PRO A 103 26.12 20.72 -12.37
N ARG A 104 25.65 21.20 -13.52
CA ARG A 104 24.47 20.64 -14.21
C ARG A 104 24.62 19.13 -14.45
N THR A 105 25.81 18.66 -14.80
CA THR A 105 26.10 17.24 -15.01
C THR A 105 25.88 16.38 -13.77
N GLN A 106 26.24 16.88 -12.59
CA GLN A 106 26.01 16.15 -11.33
C GLN A 106 24.51 16.08 -10.99
N ALA A 107 23.76 17.15 -11.27
CA ALA A 107 22.30 17.15 -11.11
C ALA A 107 21.62 16.20 -12.12
N GLU A 108 22.12 16.10 -13.36
CA GLU A 108 21.67 15.12 -14.35
C GLU A 108 21.91 13.67 -13.89
N GLU A 109 23.10 13.38 -13.37
CA GLU A 109 23.45 12.06 -12.82
C GLU A 109 22.53 11.68 -11.66
N ALA A 110 22.20 12.65 -10.79
CA ALA A 110 21.27 12.46 -9.67
C ALA A 110 19.86 12.09 -10.15
N ILE A 111 19.31 12.79 -11.16
CA ILE A 111 18.02 12.45 -11.77
C ILE A 111 18.07 11.06 -12.39
N GLY A 112 19.16 10.72 -13.10
CA GLY A 112 19.33 9.40 -13.70
C GLY A 112 19.34 8.27 -12.66
N ALA A 113 19.93 8.50 -11.50
CA ALA A 113 19.96 7.54 -10.39
C ALA A 113 18.59 7.43 -9.70
N LEU A 114 17.89 8.55 -9.54
CA LEU A 114 16.53 8.58 -9.00
C LEU A 114 15.54 7.78 -9.88
N ARG A 115 15.63 7.94 -11.20
CA ARG A 115 14.85 7.15 -12.17
C ARG A 115 15.12 5.67 -12.08
N GLU A 116 16.38 5.29 -11.86
CA GLU A 116 16.74 3.88 -11.69
C GLU A 116 16.21 3.31 -10.37
N LEU A 117 16.23 4.08 -9.29
CA LEU A 117 15.60 3.70 -8.03
C LEU A 117 14.09 3.50 -8.19
N LEU A 118 13.40 4.41 -8.88
CA LEU A 118 11.96 4.28 -9.13
C LEU A 118 11.64 3.01 -9.93
N ARG A 119 12.37 2.75 -11.03
CA ARG A 119 12.22 1.51 -11.80
C ARG A 119 12.54 0.26 -10.99
N PHE A 120 13.55 0.32 -10.13
CA PHE A 120 13.88 -0.77 -9.21
C PHE A 120 12.69 -1.06 -8.27
N ALA A 121 12.13 -0.01 -7.67
CA ALA A 121 11.01 -0.07 -6.75
C ALA A 121 9.76 -0.67 -7.43
N GLU A 122 9.39 -0.14 -8.61
CA GLU A 122 8.29 -0.65 -9.43
C GLU A 122 8.47 -2.14 -9.75
N LYS A 123 9.65 -2.50 -10.27
CA LYS A 123 9.93 -3.88 -10.67
C LYS A 123 9.91 -4.85 -9.49
N ARG A 124 10.46 -4.44 -8.35
CA ARG A 124 10.65 -5.33 -7.20
C ARG A 124 9.36 -5.54 -6.42
N TYR A 125 8.51 -4.52 -6.31
CA TYR A 125 7.37 -4.51 -5.38
C TYR A 125 6.01 -4.49 -6.07
N LEU A 126 5.93 -4.20 -7.38
CA LEU A 126 4.66 -4.21 -8.13
C LEU A 126 4.56 -5.38 -9.11
N HIS A 127 5.67 -5.84 -9.67
CA HIS A 127 5.66 -7.00 -10.58
C HIS A 127 5.71 -8.35 -9.84
N GLN A 128 5.37 -8.39 -8.55
CA GLN A 128 5.38 -9.60 -7.75
C GLN A 128 4.02 -10.30 -7.75
N GLU A 129 3.51 -10.64 -8.94
CA GLU A 129 2.31 -11.49 -9.09
C GLU A 129 2.53 -12.74 -9.98
N ALA A 130 3.76 -13.00 -10.45
CA ALA A 130 4.03 -14.08 -11.41
C ALA A 130 5.00 -15.19 -10.96
N ALA A 131 5.38 -15.27 -9.68
CA ALA A 131 6.38 -16.26 -9.25
C ALA A 131 6.12 -16.91 -7.89
N ALA A 132 4.87 -17.28 -7.60
CA ALA A 132 4.70 -18.50 -6.82
C ALA A 132 4.88 -19.65 -7.81
N PRO A 133 5.89 -20.54 -7.67
CA PRO A 133 5.80 -21.82 -8.36
C PRO A 133 4.50 -22.45 -7.89
N THR A 134 3.54 -22.66 -8.79
CA THR A 134 2.51 -23.67 -8.56
C THR A 134 3.27 -24.91 -8.11
N PRO A 135 3.06 -25.43 -6.89
CA PRO A 135 3.54 -26.77 -6.60
C PRO A 135 3.04 -27.64 -7.75
N PRO A 136 3.90 -28.46 -8.39
CA PRO A 136 3.44 -29.34 -9.46
C PRO A 136 2.20 -30.02 -8.95
N ALA A 137 1.09 -29.83 -9.66
CA ALA A 137 -0.24 -30.19 -9.20
C ALA A 137 -0.12 -31.50 -8.43
N ALA A 138 -0.33 -31.44 -7.11
CA ALA A 138 -0.29 -32.61 -6.29
C ALA A 138 -1.15 -33.63 -7.00
N GLU A 139 -0.49 -34.71 -7.43
CA GLU A 139 -1.06 -35.85 -8.11
C GLU A 139 -2.24 -36.31 -7.27
N TRP A 140 -3.44 -35.84 -7.62
CA TRP A 140 -4.68 -36.30 -7.01
C TRP A 140 -4.84 -37.74 -7.43
N ARG A 141 -4.30 -38.68 -6.65
CA ARG A 141 -4.66 -40.09 -6.77
C ARG A 141 -6.11 -40.21 -6.33
N GLU A 142 -6.97 -40.59 -7.26
CA GLU A 142 -8.37 -40.89 -6.99
C GLU A 142 -8.45 -41.99 -5.91
N ALA A 143 -9.14 -41.69 -4.81
CA ALA A 143 -9.56 -42.74 -3.89
C ALA A 143 -10.60 -43.62 -4.59
N PRO A 144 -10.52 -44.96 -4.50
CA PRO A 144 -11.38 -45.85 -5.26
C PRO A 144 -12.86 -45.61 -4.94
N SER A 145 -13.64 -45.44 -6.01
CA SER A 145 -15.07 -45.16 -5.98
C SER A 145 -15.85 -46.31 -5.34
N THR A 146 -16.56 -46.02 -4.25
CA THR A 146 -17.68 -46.86 -3.80
C THR A 146 -19.00 -46.13 -4.05
N ARG A 147 -19.66 -46.61 -5.11
CA ARG A 147 -21.11 -46.67 -5.38
C ARG A 147 -22.08 -45.90 -4.48
N ASN A 148 -23.03 -45.26 -5.18
CA ASN A 148 -24.38 -44.81 -4.78
C ASN A 148 -24.37 -43.47 -4.02
N THR A 149 -25.25 -42.49 -4.28
CA THR A 149 -26.55 -42.49 -4.94
C THR A 149 -26.93 -41.04 -5.26
N ALA A 150 -27.67 -40.86 -6.36
CA ALA A 150 -28.65 -39.82 -6.64
C ALA A 150 -28.75 -38.60 -5.69
N ILE A 151 -28.60 -37.38 -6.24
CA ILE A 151 -29.70 -36.41 -6.36
C ILE A 151 -29.40 -35.53 -7.59
N VAL A 152 -30.29 -35.67 -8.57
CA VAL A 152 -30.47 -34.78 -9.70
C VAL A 152 -31.20 -33.52 -9.23
N GLN A 153 -30.92 -32.39 -9.88
CA GLN A 153 -31.66 -31.13 -9.90
C GLN A 153 -31.59 -30.20 -8.67
N ALA A 154 -30.84 -29.11 -8.85
CA ALA A 154 -31.38 -27.77 -8.62
C ALA A 154 -30.74 -26.77 -9.61
N ARG A 155 -31.35 -26.66 -10.80
CA ARG A 155 -31.26 -25.47 -11.66
C ARG A 155 -32.02 -24.35 -10.96
N GLY A 156 -31.39 -23.19 -10.79
CA GLY A 156 -32.05 -22.01 -10.22
C GLY A 156 -31.19 -20.75 -10.27
N GLY A 157 -30.74 -20.36 -11.46
CA GLY A 157 -30.13 -19.04 -11.67
C GLY A 157 -31.17 -17.93 -11.40
N SER A 158 -30.90 -17.07 -10.44
CA SER A 158 -31.79 -15.98 -10.05
C SER A 158 -31.89 -14.91 -11.16
N LEU A 159 -33.11 -14.38 -11.34
CA LEU A 159 -33.45 -13.34 -12.32
C LEU A 159 -32.68 -12.02 -12.13
N LEU A 160 -32.05 -11.79 -10.96
CA LEU A 160 -31.25 -10.60 -10.71
C LEU A 160 -29.93 -10.56 -11.50
N GLY A 161 -29.39 -11.70 -11.91
CA GLY A 161 -28.17 -11.77 -12.73
C GLY A 161 -28.35 -11.38 -14.20
N ARG A 162 -29.60 -11.12 -14.63
CA ARG A 162 -29.94 -10.76 -16.02
C ARG A 162 -30.26 -9.28 -16.24
N VAL A 163 -30.48 -8.49 -15.19
CA VAL A 163 -30.89 -7.08 -15.33
C VAL A 163 -29.72 -6.09 -15.32
N LEU A 164 -28.52 -6.48 -14.87
CA LEU A 164 -27.33 -5.59 -14.91
C LEU A 164 -26.40 -5.78 -16.13
N ARG A 165 -26.92 -6.33 -17.23
CA ARG A 165 -26.24 -6.34 -18.54
C ARG A 165 -27.12 -5.68 -19.60
N SER A 166 -27.28 -4.37 -19.54
CA SER A 166 -27.77 -3.61 -20.69
C SER A 166 -27.19 -2.19 -20.74
N THR A 167 -26.26 -2.01 -21.68
CA THR A 167 -25.91 -0.76 -22.39
C THR A 167 -25.34 0.42 -21.59
N GLY A 168 -24.25 1.00 -22.10
CA GLY A 168 -23.37 2.03 -21.50
C GLY A 168 -23.98 3.40 -21.15
N LYS A 169 -25.26 3.48 -20.83
CA LYS A 169 -25.90 4.64 -20.18
C LYS A 169 -26.01 4.46 -18.66
N GLY A 170 -25.95 3.22 -18.15
CA GLY A 170 -26.01 2.92 -16.72
C GLY A 170 -24.80 3.41 -15.92
N ALA A 171 -23.59 3.35 -16.50
CA ALA A 171 -22.37 3.80 -15.85
C ALA A 171 -22.37 5.32 -15.59
N VAL A 172 -22.92 6.10 -16.52
CA VAL A 172 -23.07 7.56 -16.36
C VAL A 172 -24.09 7.88 -15.26
N LEU A 173 -25.19 7.13 -15.17
CA LEU A 173 -26.16 7.31 -14.09
C LEU A 173 -25.56 6.94 -12.72
N VAL A 174 -24.76 5.87 -12.65
CA VAL A 174 -24.06 5.47 -11.42
C VAL A 174 -23.03 6.52 -11.01
N LEU A 175 -22.25 7.07 -11.94
CA LEU A 175 -21.30 8.15 -11.66
C LEU A 175 -22.01 9.46 -11.26
N ILE A 176 -23.14 9.79 -11.88
CA ILE A 176 -23.98 10.94 -11.47
C ILE A 176 -24.54 10.71 -10.06
N LEU A 177 -24.99 9.50 -9.73
CA LEU A 177 -25.48 9.17 -8.39
C LEU A 177 -24.35 9.17 -7.34
N ILE A 178 -23.15 8.74 -7.69
CA ILE A 178 -21.95 8.83 -6.83
C ILE A 178 -21.53 10.31 -6.65
N ALA A 179 -21.53 11.11 -7.71
CA ALA A 179 -21.22 12.53 -7.64
C ALA A 179 -22.28 13.31 -6.83
N LEU A 180 -23.57 12.99 -7.00
CA LEU A 180 -24.65 13.51 -6.13
C LEU A 180 -24.48 13.05 -4.69
N PHE A 181 -24.05 11.81 -4.45
CA PHE A 181 -23.77 11.29 -3.12
C PHE A 181 -22.62 12.05 -2.45
N PHE A 182 -21.54 12.37 -3.17
CA PHE A 182 -20.44 13.20 -2.65
C PHE A 182 -20.80 14.68 -2.51
N ALA A 183 -21.60 15.24 -3.41
CA ALA A 183 -22.14 16.60 -3.29
C ALA A 183 -23.11 16.74 -2.09
N LEU A 184 -23.87 15.70 -1.78
CA LEU A 184 -24.71 15.62 -0.58
C LEU A 184 -23.91 15.25 0.69
N ALA A 185 -22.73 14.64 0.57
CA ALA A 185 -21.87 14.30 1.71
C ALA A 185 -21.10 15.50 2.30
N HIS A 186 -21.09 16.65 1.61
CA HIS A 186 -20.68 17.94 2.19
C HIS A 186 -21.87 18.77 2.72
N PHE A 187 -23.06 18.19 2.75
CA PHE A 187 -24.23 18.80 3.38
C PHE A 187 -24.34 18.29 4.82
N GLU A 188 -24.02 19.12 5.81
CA GLU A 188 -24.37 18.82 7.20
C GLU A 188 -25.88 18.98 7.38
N PRO A 189 -26.64 17.89 7.63
CA PRO A 189 -28.09 18.00 7.74
C PRO A 189 -28.43 18.61 9.11
N THR A 190 -28.95 19.84 9.10
CA THR A 190 -29.40 20.58 10.29
C THR A 190 -30.66 20.00 10.94
N ARG A 191 -31.32 19.02 10.31
CA ARG A 191 -32.54 18.37 10.84
C ARG A 191 -32.23 17.07 11.62
N PRO A 192 -32.74 16.93 12.86
CA PRO A 192 -32.34 15.85 13.78
C PRO A 192 -32.76 14.44 13.35
N THR A 193 -33.77 14.30 12.50
CA THR A 193 -34.25 13.00 11.99
C THR A 193 -33.33 12.37 10.96
N VAL A 194 -32.71 13.18 10.09
CA VAL A 194 -31.78 12.73 9.04
C VAL A 194 -30.45 12.28 9.65
N ARG A 195 -30.00 12.96 10.72
CA ARG A 195 -28.76 12.66 11.44
C ARG A 195 -28.75 11.24 12.06
N ARG A 196 -29.92 10.73 12.49
CA ARG A 196 -30.07 9.37 13.04
C ARG A 196 -29.98 8.28 11.97
N LEU A 197 -30.42 8.56 10.74
CA LEU A 197 -30.27 7.63 9.61
C LEU A 197 -28.83 7.63 9.10
N TRP A 198 -28.19 8.81 9.05
CA TRP A 198 -26.82 9.00 8.60
C TRP A 198 -25.78 8.29 9.48
N ALA A 199 -26.04 8.20 10.79
CA ALA A 199 -25.19 7.46 11.73
C ALA A 199 -25.19 5.94 11.51
N LYS A 200 -26.20 5.37 10.81
CA LYS A 200 -26.31 3.92 10.59
C LYS A 200 -25.53 3.41 9.37
N THR A 201 -25.07 4.28 8.47
CA THR A 201 -24.48 3.90 7.17
C THR A 201 -22.99 4.25 7.02
N ARG A 202 -22.31 4.78 8.05
CA ARG A 202 -20.85 4.91 8.04
C ARG A 202 -20.22 3.63 8.60
N LEU A 203 -19.27 3.06 7.85
CA LEU A 203 -18.23 2.19 8.41
C LEU A 203 -17.51 3.00 9.50
N TRP A 204 -17.83 2.69 10.75
CA TRP A 204 -17.16 3.24 11.90
C TRP A 204 -15.85 2.47 12.08
N VAL A 205 -14.71 3.11 11.84
CA VAL A 205 -13.45 2.69 12.44
C VAL A 205 -13.35 3.46 13.75
N PRO A 206 -13.69 2.87 14.91
CA PRO A 206 -13.46 3.53 16.17
C PRO A 206 -11.96 3.74 16.33
N SER A 207 -11.55 4.97 16.65
CA SER A 207 -10.34 5.17 17.43
C SER A 207 -10.46 4.31 18.69
N LEU A 208 -9.69 3.23 18.78
CA LEU A 208 -9.71 2.33 19.93
C LEU A 208 -9.30 3.13 21.19
N PRO A 209 -10.03 3.00 22.32
CA PRO A 209 -9.69 3.71 23.54
C PRO A 209 -8.30 3.30 24.03
N GLU A 210 -7.53 4.24 24.59
CA GLU A 210 -6.13 4.03 24.99
C GLU A 210 -5.93 2.86 25.98
N ASN A 211 -6.95 2.59 26.80
CA ASN A 211 -6.97 1.50 27.77
C ASN A 211 -7.68 0.25 27.20
N PRO A 212 -6.96 -0.88 27.02
CA PRO A 212 -7.57 -2.14 26.61
C PRO A 212 -8.37 -2.80 27.74
N ALA A 213 -9.37 -3.60 27.37
CA ALA A 213 -10.13 -4.39 28.33
C ALA A 213 -9.27 -5.50 28.97
N SER A 214 -8.36 -6.09 28.20
CA SER A 214 -7.31 -6.98 28.72
C SER A 214 -6.14 -7.12 27.74
N ILE A 215 -5.02 -7.64 28.25
CA ILE A 215 -3.82 -7.95 27.47
C ILE A 215 -3.67 -9.47 27.44
N ILE A 216 -3.50 -10.04 26.26
CA ILE A 216 -3.36 -11.47 26.02
C ILE A 216 -1.95 -11.75 25.53
N GLU A 217 -1.33 -12.82 26.01
CA GLU A 217 -0.04 -13.31 25.49
C GLU A 217 -0.29 -14.42 24.46
N THR A 218 0.30 -14.28 23.27
CA THR A 218 0.21 -15.28 22.21
C THR A 218 1.12 -16.47 22.53
N ASP A 219 0.92 -17.59 21.84
CA ASP A 219 1.79 -18.77 21.99
C ASP A 219 3.24 -18.51 21.52
N ARG A 220 3.51 -17.33 20.95
CA ARG A 220 4.86 -16.83 20.58
C ARG A 220 5.42 -15.81 21.58
N GLY A 221 4.75 -15.54 22.70
CA GLY A 221 5.17 -14.54 23.69
C GLY A 221 4.91 -13.09 23.28
N GLU A 222 4.04 -12.85 22.29
CA GLU A 222 3.66 -11.49 21.88
C GLU A 222 2.46 -11.00 22.71
N THR A 223 2.44 -9.74 23.09
CA THR A 223 1.33 -9.16 23.85
C THR A 223 0.33 -8.47 22.92
N VAL A 224 -0.92 -8.93 22.93
CA VAL A 224 -2.02 -8.41 22.12
C VAL A 224 -3.04 -7.73 23.02
N ARG A 225 -3.40 -6.49 22.68
CA ARG A 225 -4.43 -5.73 23.38
C ARG A 225 -5.82 -6.11 22.85
N CYS A 226 -6.74 -6.42 23.76
CA CYS A 226 -8.14 -6.77 23.47
C CYS A 226 -9.08 -5.65 23.95
N TRP A 227 -10.05 -5.30 23.11
CA TRP A 227 -11.16 -4.41 23.44
C TRP A 227 -12.49 -5.12 23.21
N GLN A 228 -13.53 -4.70 23.93
CA GLN A 228 -14.90 -5.15 23.70
C GLN A 228 -15.68 -4.04 23.01
N GLY A 229 -16.15 -4.32 21.80
CA GLY A 229 -17.00 -3.42 21.03
C GLY A 229 -18.41 -3.32 21.62
N PRO A 230 -19.18 -2.27 21.28
CA PRO A 230 -20.53 -2.02 21.80
C PRO A 230 -21.56 -3.09 21.39
N ASP A 231 -21.26 -3.92 20.40
CA ASP A 231 -22.05 -5.09 19.98
C ASP A 231 -21.61 -6.39 20.67
N GLY A 232 -20.71 -6.30 21.65
CA GLY A 232 -20.15 -7.45 22.38
C GLY A 232 -19.03 -8.18 21.63
N LYS A 233 -18.65 -7.75 20.42
CA LYS A 233 -17.56 -8.37 19.64
C LYS A 233 -16.19 -7.95 20.17
N LYS A 234 -15.24 -8.87 20.14
CA LYS A 234 -13.85 -8.64 20.57
C LYS A 234 -13.05 -8.03 19.42
N ILE A 235 -12.32 -6.94 19.70
CA ILE A 235 -11.44 -6.26 18.75
C ILE A 235 -10.00 -6.43 19.27
N TYR A 236 -9.10 -6.89 18.39
CA TYR A 236 -7.70 -7.15 18.74
C TYR A 236 -6.80 -6.14 18.01
N GLY A 237 -5.83 -5.58 18.72
CA GLY A 237 -4.92 -4.56 18.18
C GLY A 237 -3.76 -5.18 17.42
N ASN A 238 -3.46 -4.62 16.23
CA ASN A 238 -2.27 -4.74 15.37
C ASN A 238 -1.50 -6.07 15.22
N VAL A 239 -1.99 -7.19 15.74
CA VAL A 239 -1.39 -8.50 15.51
C VAL A 239 -2.51 -9.49 15.23
N GLN A 240 -2.59 -9.95 13.99
CA GLN A 240 -3.40 -11.12 13.63
C GLN A 240 -2.53 -12.38 13.82
N PRO A 241 -2.98 -13.39 14.59
CA PRO A 241 -2.26 -14.64 14.75
C PRO A 241 -2.28 -15.39 13.42
N ALA A 242 -1.16 -16.06 13.10
CA ALA A 242 -0.99 -16.77 11.84
C ALA A 242 -1.99 -17.93 11.65
N ASP A 243 -2.61 -18.43 12.71
CA ASP A 243 -3.63 -19.48 12.68
C ASP A 243 -5.07 -18.96 12.89
N GLY A 244 -5.25 -17.63 12.98
CA GLY A 244 -6.54 -16.99 13.15
C GLY A 244 -7.22 -17.23 14.50
N ARG A 245 -6.56 -17.90 15.46
CA ARG A 245 -7.17 -18.25 16.76
C ARG A 245 -6.66 -17.32 17.85
N PHE A 246 -7.57 -16.53 18.40
CA PHE A 246 -7.32 -15.77 19.62
C PHE A 246 -7.86 -16.53 20.84
N LYS A 247 -7.10 -16.55 21.94
CA LYS A 247 -7.67 -16.96 23.23
C LYS A 247 -8.74 -15.94 23.65
N PRO A 248 -9.87 -16.37 24.21
CA PRO A 248 -10.89 -15.45 24.69
C PRO A 248 -10.32 -14.59 25.83
N CYS A 249 -10.49 -13.27 25.72
CA CYS A 249 -10.26 -12.31 26.81
C CYS A 249 -11.00 -12.83 28.06
N LYS A 250 -10.26 -13.13 29.14
CA LYS A 250 -10.79 -13.52 30.45
C LYS A 250 -11.30 -12.29 31.19
#